data_AF-A0A1A8KBS4-F1
#
_entry.id   AF-A0A1A8KBS4-F1
#
_cell.length_a   1.000
_cell.length_b   1.000
_cell.length_c   1.000
_cell.angle_alpha   90.00
_cell.angle_beta   90.00
_cell.angle_gamma   90.00
#
_symmetry.space_group_name_H-M   'P 1'
#
loop_
_entity.id
_entity.type
_entity.pdbx_description
1 polymer ?
#
loop_
_entity_poly.entity_id
_entity_poly.type
_entity_poly.pdbx_seq_one_letter_code
_entity_poly.pdbx_strand_id
1 'polypeptide(L)'
;ESEGTFLLPQVESFHRPRDDDATTISSEDSFFSAAELLDNMTLDEIYPPMKPAALYEEALFLVREGKVKFRSLRTELLECYGDQDFLAKLHCVRQAFQMLLLDETHRTFFMETGKQMIAGLVVKANKSPKAFLESYEDMLLYTQREETWPVTQMELEARGVVCMNFFDIVLDFILMDAFEDLESPPSSVIAVLRDR
;
A
#
# COMPACT_ATOMS: atom_id res chain seq x y z
N GLU A 1 -17.41 -41.53 -7.45
CA GLU A 1 -18.05 -40.49 -8.30
C GLU A 1 -17.28 -39.20 -8.04
N SER A 2 -16.05 -39.04 -8.54
CA SER A 2 -15.63 -38.56 -9.86
C SER A 2 -16.12 -37.15 -10.19
N GLU A 3 -15.32 -36.15 -9.78
CA GLU A 3 -15.35 -34.79 -10.31
C GLU A 3 -14.92 -34.81 -11.78
N GLY A 4 -15.75 -34.24 -12.65
CA GLY A 4 -15.52 -34.17 -14.09
C GLY A 4 -14.72 -32.94 -14.46
N THR A 5 -13.50 -33.14 -14.93
CA THR A 5 -12.74 -32.12 -15.66
C THR A 5 -13.04 -32.28 -17.15
N PHE A 6 -13.70 -31.25 -17.72
CA PHE A 6 -13.98 -31.17 -19.15
C PHE A 6 -12.69 -30.91 -19.95
N LEU A 7 -12.53 -31.72 -20.99
CA LEU A 7 -11.45 -31.71 -21.97
C LEU A 7 -11.55 -30.50 -22.91
N LEU A 8 -10.40 -29.94 -23.31
CA LEU A 8 -10.24 -29.21 -24.57
C LEU A 8 -9.27 -29.99 -25.49
N PRO A 9 -9.45 -29.90 -26.83
CA PRO A 9 -9.05 -30.96 -27.75
C PRO A 9 -7.59 -30.87 -28.20
N GLN A 10 -7.04 -32.05 -28.47
CA GLN A 10 -5.75 -32.26 -29.11
C GLN A 10 -5.82 -31.89 -30.60
N VAL A 11 -4.75 -31.26 -31.11
CA VAL A 11 -4.43 -31.30 -32.53
C VAL A 11 -3.25 -32.25 -32.69
N GLU A 12 -3.53 -33.35 -33.38
CA GLU A 12 -2.60 -34.40 -33.78
C GLU A 12 -1.56 -33.89 -34.78
N SER A 13 -0.33 -34.35 -34.67
CA SER A 13 0.41 -34.75 -35.87
C SER A 13 1.16 -36.06 -35.62
N PHE A 14 0.81 -37.02 -36.48
CA PHE A 14 1.24 -38.40 -36.58
C PHE A 14 2.76 -38.59 -36.77
N HIS A 15 3.35 -39.57 -36.08
CA HIS A 15 3.95 -40.80 -36.65
C HIS A 15 4.93 -41.47 -35.66
N ARG A 16 4.65 -42.73 -35.30
CA ARG A 16 5.59 -43.76 -34.76
C ARG A 16 6.16 -44.56 -35.96
N PRO A 17 7.19 -45.45 -35.85
CA PRO A 17 7.81 -46.04 -34.64
C PRO A 17 9.37 -46.24 -34.68
N ARG A 18 9.95 -46.67 -33.54
CA ARG A 18 10.78 -47.90 -33.39
C ARG A 18 12.26 -47.77 -32.90
N ASP A 19 12.51 -48.62 -31.89
CA ASP A 19 13.73 -49.28 -31.35
C ASP A 19 14.85 -48.52 -30.61
N ASP A 20 15.04 -48.96 -29.36
CA ASP A 20 16.27 -49.23 -28.59
C ASP A 20 17.54 -48.40 -28.86
N ASP A 21 17.97 -47.60 -27.88
CA ASP A 21 19.20 -47.92 -27.13
C ASP A 21 19.39 -47.00 -25.90
N ALA A 22 20.01 -47.57 -24.88
CA ALA A 22 20.32 -46.92 -23.61
C ALA A 22 21.35 -45.78 -23.77
N THR A 23 21.01 -44.55 -23.35
CA THR A 23 22.00 -43.57 -22.89
C THR A 23 21.42 -42.71 -21.77
N THR A 24 22.04 -42.81 -20.60
CA THR A 24 21.86 -41.95 -19.44
C THR A 24 22.26 -40.52 -19.80
N ILE A 25 21.32 -39.57 -19.77
CA ILE A 25 21.62 -38.14 -19.82
C ILE A 25 21.11 -37.54 -18.51
N SER A 26 22.00 -37.49 -17.52
CA SER A 26 21.83 -36.67 -16.32
C SER A 26 22.00 -35.22 -16.76
N SER A 27 20.89 -34.55 -17.09
CA SER A 27 20.90 -33.09 -17.22
C SER A 27 21.00 -32.50 -15.82
N GLU A 28 22.22 -32.22 -15.41
CA GLU A 28 22.52 -31.30 -14.31
C GLU A 28 22.07 -29.90 -14.75
N ASP A 29 20.78 -29.62 -14.65
CA ASP A 29 20.28 -28.25 -14.71
C ASP A 29 20.72 -27.54 -13.44
N SER A 30 21.92 -26.95 -13.51
CA SER A 30 22.48 -26.06 -12.50
C SER A 30 21.48 -24.94 -12.22
N PHE A 31 20.83 -25.03 -11.08
CA PHE A 31 19.86 -24.05 -10.60
C PHE A 31 20.63 -22.80 -10.15
N PHE A 32 20.87 -21.88 -11.09
CA PHE A 32 21.47 -20.58 -10.76
C PHE A 32 20.48 -19.78 -9.92
N SER A 33 20.82 -19.51 -8.66
CA SER A 33 19.98 -18.69 -7.80
C SER A 33 20.08 -17.23 -8.26
N ALA A 34 18.97 -16.48 -8.24
CA ALA A 34 19.00 -15.04 -8.56
C ALA A 34 19.96 -14.25 -7.65
N ALA A 35 20.30 -14.80 -6.48
CA ALA A 35 21.32 -14.27 -5.58
C ALA A 35 22.76 -14.36 -6.15
N GLU A 36 23.09 -15.41 -6.91
CA GLU A 36 24.44 -15.58 -7.49
C GLU A 36 24.63 -14.72 -8.75
N LEU A 37 23.54 -14.30 -9.41
CA LEU A 37 23.59 -13.35 -10.53
C LEU A 37 23.89 -11.92 -10.07
N LEU A 38 23.43 -11.57 -8.86
CA LEU A 38 23.66 -10.25 -8.26
C LEU A 38 25.10 -10.07 -7.77
N ASP A 39 25.71 -11.14 -7.25
CA ASP A 39 27.08 -11.14 -6.70
C ASP A 39 28.15 -10.89 -7.78
N ASN A 40 27.83 -11.18 -9.04
CA ASN A 40 28.73 -11.00 -10.19
C ASN A 40 28.64 -9.60 -10.83
N MET A 41 27.70 -8.75 -10.41
CA MET A 41 27.65 -7.35 -10.80
C MET A 41 28.27 -6.51 -9.68
N THR A 42 29.58 -6.26 -9.75
CA THR A 42 30.24 -5.26 -8.92
C THR A 42 29.77 -3.86 -9.32
N LEU A 43 28.57 -3.50 -8.87
CA LEU A 43 27.96 -2.18 -9.04
C LEU A 43 28.64 -1.12 -8.14
N ASP A 44 29.60 -1.54 -7.31
CA ASP A 44 30.34 -0.72 -6.35
C ASP A 44 31.31 0.29 -7.00
N GLU A 45 31.73 0.10 -8.26
CA GLU A 45 32.75 0.96 -8.87
C GLU A 45 32.21 2.20 -9.59
N ILE A 46 30.89 2.30 -9.83
CA ILE A 46 30.31 3.40 -10.63
C ILE A 46 29.55 4.40 -9.75
N TYR A 47 29.06 3.97 -8.59
CA TYR A 47 28.40 4.84 -7.61
C TYR A 47 28.77 4.37 -6.20
N PRO A 48 29.52 5.15 -5.39
CA PRO A 48 29.66 4.80 -3.98
C PRO A 48 28.26 4.74 -3.39
N PRO A 49 27.86 3.63 -2.73
CA PRO A 49 26.53 3.54 -2.15
C PRO A 49 26.39 4.70 -1.16
N MET A 50 25.39 5.58 -1.40
CA MET A 50 24.86 6.41 -0.33
C MET A 50 24.64 5.45 0.84
N LYS A 51 25.25 5.71 2.00
CA LYS A 51 25.21 4.82 3.17
C LYS A 51 23.84 4.13 3.24
N PRO A 52 23.77 2.78 3.23
CA PRO A 52 22.51 2.08 3.32
C PRO A 52 21.68 2.67 4.46
N ALA A 53 20.45 3.10 4.17
CA ALA A 53 19.51 3.69 5.13
C ALA A 53 19.85 5.08 5.72
N ALA A 54 20.63 5.94 5.03
CA ALA A 54 20.96 7.29 5.53
C ALA A 54 19.74 8.12 5.99
N LEU A 55 18.61 8.05 5.26
CA LEU A 55 17.37 8.74 5.62
C LEU A 55 16.74 8.23 6.93
N TYR A 56 16.84 6.93 7.18
CA TYR A 56 16.32 6.33 8.40
C TYR A 56 17.20 6.67 9.61
N GLU A 57 18.53 6.69 9.43
CA GLU A 57 19.46 7.15 10.48
C GLU A 57 19.24 8.62 10.85
N GLU A 58 19.03 9.48 9.85
CA GLU A 58 18.69 10.88 10.06
C GLU A 58 17.34 11.03 10.77
N ALA A 59 16.33 10.26 10.35
CA ALA A 59 15.04 10.24 11.00
C ALA A 59 15.16 9.82 12.47
N LEU A 60 15.93 8.78 12.80
CA LEU A 60 16.19 8.36 14.18
C LEU A 60 16.83 9.49 15.02
N PHE A 61 17.72 10.29 14.44
CA PHE A 61 18.26 11.46 15.13
C PHE A 61 17.15 12.46 15.47
N LEU A 62 16.26 12.76 14.53
CA LEU A 62 15.11 13.65 14.76
C LEU A 62 14.14 13.10 15.80
N VAL A 63 13.93 11.78 15.84
CA VAL A 63 13.09 11.13 16.85
C VAL A 63 13.70 11.29 18.25
N ARG A 64 15.00 11.07 18.42
CA ARG A 64 15.70 11.26 19.71
C ARG A 64 15.60 12.71 20.21
N GLU A 65 15.58 13.66 19.27
CA GLU A 65 15.40 15.08 19.55
C GLU A 65 13.94 15.48 19.81
N GLY A 66 12.98 14.54 19.73
CA GLY A 66 11.55 14.82 19.90
C GLY A 66 10.94 15.68 18.79
N LYS A 67 11.58 15.72 17.60
CA LYS A 67 11.17 16.60 16.49
C LYS A 67 10.12 15.96 15.57
N VAL A 68 9.89 14.65 15.68
CA VAL A 68 8.87 13.95 14.91
C VAL A 68 7.54 13.99 15.65
N LYS A 69 6.62 14.83 15.19
CA LYS A 69 5.25 14.88 15.72
C LYS A 69 4.42 13.71 15.17
N PHE A 70 3.46 13.23 15.95
CA PHE A 70 2.58 12.12 15.57
C PHE A 70 1.24 12.29 16.28
N ARG A 71 0.17 11.72 15.70
CA ARG A 71 -1.17 11.73 16.31
C ARG A 71 -1.30 10.59 17.33
N SER A 72 -1.05 9.38 16.85
CA SER A 72 -1.09 8.14 17.63
C SER A 72 0.12 7.27 17.29
N LEU A 73 0.56 6.45 18.24
CA LEU A 73 1.60 5.45 17.98
C LEU A 73 0.95 4.24 17.34
N ARG A 74 1.21 4.03 16.05
CA ARG A 74 0.71 2.88 15.27
C ARG A 74 1.71 1.72 15.28
N THR A 75 2.52 1.63 16.32
CA THR A 75 3.67 0.72 16.42
C THR A 75 3.26 -0.74 16.24
N GLU A 76 2.21 -1.16 16.94
CA GLU A 76 1.68 -2.53 16.85
C GLU A 76 0.97 -2.76 15.51
N LEU A 77 0.06 -1.85 15.12
CA LEU A 77 -0.73 -1.94 13.89
C LEU A 77 0.13 -2.04 12.61
N LEU A 78 1.28 -1.33 12.58
CA LEU A 78 2.22 -1.33 11.46
C LEU A 78 3.44 -2.24 11.69
N GLU A 79 3.37 -3.12 12.69
CA GLU A 79 4.40 -4.13 13.00
C GLU A 79 5.82 -3.54 13.07
N CYS A 80 5.94 -2.36 13.67
CA CYS A 80 7.23 -1.70 13.88
C CYS A 80 7.96 -2.32 15.09
N TYR A 81 9.29 -2.28 15.09
CA TYR A 81 10.11 -2.85 16.16
C TYR A 81 9.97 -2.13 17.51
N GLY A 82 9.40 -0.92 17.50
CA GLY A 82 9.12 -0.10 18.67
C GLY A 82 8.76 1.33 18.25
N ASP A 83 8.36 2.17 19.20
CA ASP A 83 7.88 3.53 18.91
C ASP A 83 8.95 4.39 18.20
N GLN A 84 10.23 4.21 18.53
CA GLN A 84 11.32 4.93 17.88
C GLN A 84 11.45 4.54 16.39
N ASP A 85 11.30 3.25 16.08
CA ASP A 85 11.31 2.73 14.70
C ASP A 85 10.08 3.22 13.94
N PHE A 86 8.89 3.16 14.55
CA PHE A 86 7.66 3.70 13.99
C PHE A 86 7.82 5.19 13.64
N LEU A 87 8.30 6.02 14.56
CA LEU A 87 8.45 7.46 14.33
C LEU A 87 9.51 7.77 13.26
N ALA A 88 10.60 7.00 13.19
CA ALA A 88 11.59 7.17 12.14
C ALA A 88 11.00 6.80 10.76
N LYS A 89 10.30 5.67 10.66
CA LYS A 89 9.57 5.26 9.43
C LYS A 89 8.50 6.27 9.04
N LEU A 90 7.71 6.75 10.00
CA LEU A 90 6.69 7.80 9.80
C LEU A 90 7.32 9.04 9.15
N HIS A 91 8.45 9.50 9.68
CA HIS A 91 9.16 10.64 9.12
C HIS A 91 9.62 10.39 7.68
N CYS A 92 10.27 9.25 7.41
CA CYS A 92 10.71 8.87 6.07
C CYS A 92 9.54 8.77 5.08
N VAL A 93 8.44 8.13 5.48
CA VAL A 93 7.26 7.93 4.63
C VAL A 93 6.58 9.26 4.30
N ARG A 94 6.46 10.18 5.27
CA ARG A 94 5.96 11.54 5.00
C ARG A 94 6.79 12.27 3.96
N GLN A 95 8.12 12.23 4.08
CA GLN A 95 9.01 12.83 3.07
C GLN A 95 8.86 12.15 1.70
N ALA A 96 8.77 10.82 1.67
CA ALA A 96 8.58 10.07 0.44
C ALA A 96 7.29 10.49 -0.28
N PHE A 97 6.17 10.63 0.45
CA PHE A 97 4.92 11.11 -0.14
C PHE A 97 4.98 12.57 -0.59
N GLN A 98 5.68 13.44 0.13
CA GLN A 98 5.89 14.82 -0.33
C GLN A 98 6.56 14.85 -1.71
N MET A 99 7.58 14.01 -1.93
CA MET A 99 8.26 13.92 -3.22
C MET A 99 7.41 13.22 -4.28
N LEU A 100 6.78 12.10 -3.92
CA LEU A 100 5.96 11.30 -4.82
C LEU A 100 4.81 12.12 -5.41
N LEU A 101 4.15 12.94 -4.57
CA LEU A 101 2.98 13.70 -4.96
C LEU A 101 3.30 15.03 -5.65
N LEU A 102 4.58 15.35 -5.91
CA LEU A 102 4.92 16.43 -6.84
C LEU A 102 4.52 16.10 -8.28
N ASP A 103 4.51 14.81 -8.62
CA ASP A 103 4.05 14.32 -9.92
C ASP A 103 2.52 14.24 -9.97
N GLU A 104 1.93 14.90 -10.97
CA GLU A 104 0.49 14.90 -11.21
C GLU A 104 -0.08 13.52 -11.54
N THR A 105 0.71 12.66 -12.18
CA THR A 105 0.30 11.30 -12.52
C THR A 105 0.08 10.48 -11.25
N HIS A 106 0.95 10.61 -10.24
CA HIS A 106 0.77 9.96 -8.95
C HIS A 106 -0.44 10.51 -8.20
N ARG A 107 -0.63 11.83 -8.16
CA ARG A 107 -1.83 12.43 -7.55
C ARG A 107 -3.11 11.88 -8.17
N THR A 108 -3.18 11.86 -9.50
CA THR A 108 -4.31 11.33 -10.26
C THR A 108 -4.55 9.85 -9.95
N PHE A 109 -3.48 9.05 -9.90
CA PHE A 109 -3.56 7.64 -9.54
C PHE A 109 -4.19 7.42 -8.15
N PHE A 110 -3.77 8.18 -7.13
CA PHE A 110 -4.34 8.05 -5.78
C PHE A 110 -5.80 8.51 -5.72
N MET A 111 -6.17 9.58 -6.42
CA MET A 111 -7.56 10.04 -6.52
C MET A 111 -8.46 8.96 -7.15
N GLU A 112 -8.04 8.40 -8.29
CA GLU A 112 -8.85 7.38 -8.98
C GLU A 112 -8.91 6.07 -8.19
N THR A 113 -7.80 5.64 -7.59
CA THR A 113 -7.75 4.42 -6.78
C THR A 113 -8.65 4.54 -5.56
N GLY A 114 -8.57 5.64 -4.81
CA GLY A 114 -9.43 5.88 -3.65
C GLY A 114 -10.92 5.89 -4.00
N LYS A 115 -11.27 6.56 -5.12
CA LYS A 115 -12.65 6.56 -5.66
C LYS A 115 -13.13 5.15 -5.98
N GLN A 116 -12.32 4.36 -6.69
CA GLN A 116 -12.66 3.00 -7.08
C GLN A 116 -12.81 2.07 -5.87
N MET A 117 -11.96 2.20 -4.86
CA MET A 117 -12.04 1.42 -3.62
C MET A 117 -13.39 1.62 -2.94
N ILE A 118 -13.77 2.87 -2.64
CA ILE A 118 -15.02 3.16 -1.92
C ILE A 118 -16.24 2.84 -2.80
N ALA A 119 -16.22 3.18 -4.09
CA ALA A 119 -17.30 2.81 -5.00
C ALA A 119 -17.49 1.29 -5.07
N GLY A 120 -16.39 0.53 -5.10
CA GLY A 120 -16.40 -0.93 -5.04
C GLY A 120 -17.04 -1.47 -3.76
N LEU A 121 -16.72 -0.88 -2.60
CA LEU A 121 -17.35 -1.24 -1.32
C LEU A 121 -18.86 -0.97 -1.33
N VAL A 122 -19.30 0.17 -1.87
CA VAL A 122 -20.73 0.52 -1.98
C VAL A 122 -21.48 -0.49 -2.86
N VAL A 123 -20.90 -0.84 -4.01
CA VAL A 123 -21.46 -1.86 -4.91
C VAL A 123 -21.50 -3.22 -4.23
N LYS A 124 -20.43 -3.61 -3.51
CA LYS A 124 -20.37 -4.89 -2.78
C LYS A 124 -21.43 -4.97 -1.68
N ALA A 125 -21.84 -3.83 -1.11
CA ALA A 125 -22.96 -3.72 -0.17
C ALA A 125 -24.35 -3.69 -0.85
N ASN A 126 -24.44 -4.03 -2.15
CA ASN A 126 -25.66 -4.00 -2.96
C ASN A 126 -26.34 -2.63 -3.03
N LYS A 127 -25.56 -1.55 -2.97
CA LYS A 127 -26.03 -0.16 -3.10
C LYS A 127 -25.49 0.48 -4.38
N SER A 128 -26.19 1.50 -4.88
CA SER A 128 -25.71 2.30 -6.01
C SER A 128 -24.59 3.25 -5.55
N PRO A 129 -23.44 3.30 -6.26
CA PRO A 129 -22.35 4.22 -5.93
C PRO A 129 -22.56 5.65 -6.44
N LYS A 130 -23.66 5.92 -7.17
CA LYS A 130 -23.87 7.20 -7.88
C LYS A 130 -23.70 8.42 -6.98
N ALA A 131 -24.42 8.47 -5.86
CA ALA A 131 -24.37 9.61 -4.93
C ALA A 131 -22.97 9.80 -4.31
N PHE A 132 -22.25 8.70 -4.07
CA PHE A 132 -20.86 8.76 -3.62
C PHE A 132 -19.96 9.39 -4.69
N LEU A 133 -20.08 8.95 -5.95
CA LEU A 133 -19.25 9.46 -7.05
C LEU A 133 -19.45 10.96 -7.27
N GLU A 134 -20.71 11.43 -7.24
CA GLU A 134 -21.04 12.87 -7.33
C GLU A 134 -20.41 13.65 -6.18
N SER A 135 -20.56 13.17 -4.93
CA SER A 135 -19.99 13.83 -3.75
C SER A 135 -18.45 13.80 -3.74
N TYR A 136 -17.84 12.75 -4.28
CA TYR A 136 -16.39 12.61 -4.36
C TYR A 136 -15.80 13.63 -5.35
N GLU A 137 -16.45 13.83 -6.50
CA GLU A 137 -16.05 14.85 -7.47
C GLU A 137 -16.16 16.26 -6.89
N ASP A 138 -17.27 16.58 -6.22
CA ASP A 138 -17.46 17.87 -5.55
C ASP A 138 -16.37 18.13 -4.49
N MET A 139 -16.00 17.10 -3.72
CA MET A 139 -14.92 17.17 -2.74
C MET A 139 -13.57 17.45 -3.41
N LEU A 140 -13.24 16.78 -4.51
CA LEU A 140 -11.99 17.04 -5.25
C LEU A 140 -11.95 18.45 -5.83
N LEU A 141 -13.07 18.98 -6.32
CA LEU A 141 -13.16 20.36 -6.80
C LEU A 141 -12.99 21.37 -5.64
N TYR A 142 -13.43 21.03 -4.44
CA TYR A 142 -13.23 21.85 -3.26
C TYR A 142 -11.76 21.91 -2.84
N THR A 143 -11.03 20.78 -2.87
CA THR A 143 -9.61 20.75 -2.45
C THR A 143 -8.69 21.57 -3.36
N GLN A 144 -9.10 21.87 -4.59
CA GLN A 144 -8.37 22.74 -5.52
C GLN A 144 -8.44 24.23 -5.16
N ARG A 145 -9.33 24.62 -4.25
CA ARG A 145 -9.52 26.02 -3.85
C ARG A 145 -8.55 26.38 -2.73
N GLU A 146 -7.37 26.89 -3.07
CA GLU A 146 -6.31 27.24 -2.12
C GLU A 146 -6.79 28.20 -1.00
N GLU A 147 -7.76 29.07 -1.30
CA GLU A 147 -8.36 29.97 -0.32
C GLU A 147 -9.06 29.25 0.85
N THR A 148 -9.43 27.98 0.66
CA THR A 148 -10.09 27.15 1.67
C THR A 148 -9.10 26.37 2.54
N TRP A 149 -7.82 26.31 2.15
CA TRP A 149 -6.81 25.48 2.83
C TRP A 149 -6.57 25.89 4.28
N PRO A 150 -6.51 27.19 4.67
CA PRO A 150 -6.33 27.56 6.08
C PRO A 150 -7.45 27.05 6.99
N VAL A 151 -8.70 27.12 6.52
CA VAL A 151 -9.86 26.60 7.26
C VAL A 151 -9.83 25.08 7.30
N THR A 152 -9.50 24.44 6.18
CA THR A 152 -9.37 22.98 6.09
C THR A 152 -8.30 22.47 7.05
N GLN A 153 -7.14 23.11 7.10
CA GLN A 153 -6.08 22.79 8.05
C GLN A 153 -6.56 22.91 9.50
N MET A 154 -7.22 24.02 9.85
CA MET A 154 -7.78 24.22 11.20
C MET A 154 -8.77 23.11 11.59
N GLU A 155 -9.66 22.72 10.67
CA GLU A 155 -10.64 21.65 10.91
C GLU A 155 -10.02 20.25 11.04
N LEU A 156 -8.92 19.99 10.32
CA LEU A 156 -8.14 18.76 10.42
C LEU A 156 -7.36 18.72 11.74
N GLU A 157 -6.72 19.82 12.13
CA GLU A 157 -6.02 19.95 13.41
C GLU A 157 -6.97 19.75 14.61
N ALA A 158 -8.19 20.28 14.53
CA ALA A 158 -9.23 20.05 15.54
C ALA A 158 -9.65 18.57 15.67
N ARG A 159 -9.37 17.74 14.66
CA ARG A 159 -9.57 16.28 14.66
C ARG A 159 -8.28 15.49 14.96
N GLY A 160 -7.21 16.19 15.36
CA GLY A 160 -5.94 15.59 15.76
C GLY A 160 -4.98 15.32 14.60
N VAL A 161 -5.30 15.71 13.37
CA VAL A 161 -4.36 15.58 12.24
C VAL A 161 -3.19 16.53 12.47
N VAL A 162 -1.98 15.97 12.52
CA VAL A 162 -0.77 16.70 12.94
C VAL A 162 -0.12 17.47 11.81
N CYS A 163 -0.17 16.93 10.59
CA CYS A 163 0.31 17.58 9.39
C CYS A 163 -0.73 17.43 8.27
N MET A 164 -1.04 18.50 7.56
CA MET A 164 -1.91 18.45 6.37
C MET A 164 -1.15 17.81 5.19
N ASN A 165 -0.94 16.49 5.25
CA ASN A 165 -0.25 15.69 4.24
C ASN A 165 -1.01 14.39 3.97
N PHE A 166 -0.63 13.67 2.91
CA PHE A 166 -1.30 12.45 2.50
C PHE A 166 -1.29 11.33 3.55
N PHE A 167 -0.16 11.09 4.21
CA PHE A 167 -0.06 10.04 5.21
C PHE A 167 -1.00 10.33 6.39
N ASP A 168 -0.89 11.53 6.98
CA ASP A 168 -1.64 11.89 8.18
C ASP A 168 -3.16 11.94 7.94
N ILE A 169 -3.59 12.41 6.76
CA ILE A 169 -5.01 12.50 6.44
C ILE A 169 -5.56 11.16 5.97
N VAL A 170 -4.95 10.57 4.94
CA VAL A 170 -5.55 9.42 4.23
C VAL A 170 -5.21 8.12 4.94
N LEU A 171 -3.94 7.89 5.25
CA LEU A 171 -3.51 6.63 5.83
C LEU A 171 -3.82 6.57 7.33
N ASP A 172 -3.47 7.60 8.09
CA ASP A 172 -3.64 7.61 9.54
C ASP A 172 -5.05 7.97 9.99
N PHE A 173 -5.52 9.18 9.65
CA PHE A 173 -6.81 9.65 10.12
C PHE A 173 -8.01 8.91 9.50
N ILE A 174 -7.95 8.55 8.22
CA ILE A 174 -9.07 7.87 7.55
C ILE A 174 -8.94 6.35 7.63
N LEU A 175 -7.88 5.76 7.08
CA LEU A 175 -7.81 4.30 6.94
C LEU A 175 -7.52 3.59 8.26
N MET A 176 -6.51 4.02 9.02
CA MET A 176 -6.16 3.36 10.28
C MET A 176 -7.26 3.50 11.33
N ASP A 177 -7.92 4.66 11.44
CA ASP A 177 -9.11 4.79 12.31
C ASP A 177 -10.25 3.88 11.87
N ALA A 178 -10.51 3.77 10.57
CA ALA A 178 -11.55 2.86 10.06
C ALA A 178 -11.24 1.39 10.37
N PHE A 179 -9.97 0.98 10.39
CA PHE A 179 -9.58 -0.38 10.77
C PHE A 179 -9.72 -0.63 12.27
N GLU A 180 -9.33 0.33 13.11
CA GLU A 180 -9.52 0.22 14.56
C GLU A 180 -11.01 0.15 14.94
N ASP A 181 -11.83 0.98 14.30
CA ASP A 181 -13.29 0.93 14.44
C ASP A 181 -13.87 -0.41 13.98
N LEU A 182 -13.24 -1.09 13.01
CA LEU A 182 -13.69 -2.39 12.54
C LEU A 182 -13.30 -3.53 13.50
N GLU A 183 -12.12 -3.45 14.12
CA GLU A 183 -11.65 -4.42 15.12
C GLU A 183 -12.42 -4.30 16.44
N SER A 184 -12.79 -3.07 16.82
CA SER A 184 -13.52 -2.75 18.05
C SER A 184 -14.77 -1.91 17.79
N PRO A 185 -15.79 -2.47 17.11
CA PRO A 185 -16.96 -1.69 16.68
C PRO A 185 -17.69 -1.06 17.88
N PRO A 186 -18.06 0.23 17.80
CA PRO A 186 -18.82 0.88 18.85
C PRO A 186 -20.10 0.11 19.19
N SER A 187 -20.50 0.12 20.46
CA SER A 187 -21.66 -0.65 20.92
C SER A 187 -22.97 -0.29 20.18
N SER A 188 -23.08 0.94 19.68
CA SER A 188 -24.18 1.39 18.82
C SER A 188 -24.23 0.63 17.48
N VAL A 189 -23.08 0.34 16.88
CA VAL A 189 -22.97 -0.44 15.64
C VAL A 189 -23.31 -1.91 15.92
N ILE A 190 -22.78 -2.48 17.01
CA ILE A 190 -23.08 -3.85 17.43
C ILE A 190 -24.58 -4.04 17.68
N ALA A 191 -25.24 -3.07 18.34
CA ALA A 191 -26.67 -3.12 18.61
C ALA A 191 -27.50 -3.17 17.32
N VAL A 192 -27.18 -2.33 16.34
CA VAL A 192 -27.88 -2.30 15.04
C VAL A 192 -27.66 -3.58 14.23
N LEU A 193 -26.49 -4.22 14.34
CA LEU A 193 -26.21 -5.50 13.69
C LEU A 193 -26.91 -6.69 14.37
N ARG A 194 -27.23 -6.59 15.66
CA ARG A 194 -27.99 -7.62 16.40
C ARG A 194 -29.49 -7.55 16.16
N ASP A 195 -30.01 -6.39 15.80
CA ASP A 195 -31.44 -6.15 15.52
C ASP A 195 -31.83 -6.40 14.04
N ARG A 196 -30.97 -7.07 13.27
CA ARG A 196 -31.22 -7.51 11.89
C ARG A 196 -31.17 -9.03 11.77
#